data_AF-A0A7J9MT75-F1
#
_entry.id   AF-A0A7J9MT75-F1
#
_cell.length_a   1.000
_cell.length_b   1.000
_cell.length_c   1.000
_cell.angle_alpha   90.00
_cell.angle_beta   90.00
_cell.angle_gamma   90.00
#
_symmetry.space_group_name_H-M   'P 1'
#
loop_
_entity.id
_entity.type
_entity.pdbx_description
1 polymer ?
#
loop_
_entity_poly.entity_id
_entity_poly.type
_entity_poly.pdbx_seq_one_letter_code
_entity_poly.pdbx_strand_id
1 'polypeptide(L)'
;WRRRYGWTAFCGAVGPQDQAACSRCLRVTNSGSGTQATVRIVDKCSNGGLDLDVNVFNKLDKNRNGNARGHLIVRYDFVKCGH
;
A
#
# COMPACT_ATOMS: atom_id res chain seq x y z
N TRP A 1 -7.28 -7.97 -14.48
CA TRP A 1 -6.03 -7.41 -13.93
C TRP A 1 -6.28 -6.17 -13.05
N ARG A 2 -6.99 -5.12 -13.51
CA ARG A 2 -7.24 -3.87 -12.74
C ARG A 2 -8.05 -4.02 -11.44
N ARG A 3 -8.89 -5.06 -11.30
CA ARG A 3 -9.88 -5.17 -10.21
C ARG A 3 -9.51 -6.11 -9.06
N ARG A 4 -8.40 -6.84 -9.14
CA ARG A 4 -8.11 -7.93 -8.17
C ARG A 4 -7.48 -7.45 -6.88
N TYR A 5 -6.62 -6.44 -6.98
CA TYR A 5 -5.97 -5.79 -5.84
C TYR A 5 -6.25 -4.30 -5.92
N GLY A 6 -6.42 -3.68 -4.75
CA GLY A 6 -6.42 -2.23 -4.67
C GLY A 6 -5.06 -1.67 -5.09
N TRP A 7 -5.05 -0.41 -5.48
CA TRP A 7 -3.87 0.23 -6.08
C TRP A 7 -3.08 1.02 -5.05
N THR A 8 -1.79 1.18 -5.35
CA THR A 8 -0.92 2.09 -4.62
C THR A 8 0.14 2.69 -5.53
N ALA A 9 0.56 3.91 -5.21
CA ALA A 9 1.85 4.43 -5.64
C ALA A 9 2.93 4.01 -4.63
N PHE A 10 4.15 3.70 -5.10
CA PHE A 10 5.25 3.27 -4.23
C PHE A 10 6.47 4.18 -4.39
N CYS A 11 7.05 4.56 -3.26
CA CYS A 11 8.29 5.31 -3.14
C CYS A 11 8.93 5.07 -1.75
N GLY A 12 8.73 3.86 -1.22
CA GLY A 12 9.25 3.46 0.09
C GLY A 12 10.75 3.30 0.07
N ALA A 13 11.39 3.47 1.23
CA ALA A 13 12.84 3.48 1.36
C ALA A 13 13.55 2.17 0.95
N VAL A 14 12.85 1.02 0.98
CA VAL A 14 13.46 -0.30 0.74
C VAL A 14 12.68 -1.05 -0.34
N GLY A 15 13.40 -1.49 -1.38
CA GLY A 15 12.84 -2.31 -2.46
C GLY A 15 13.14 -1.76 -3.86
N PRO A 16 12.68 -2.45 -4.91
CA PRO A 16 12.74 -1.95 -6.29
C PRO A 16 12.07 -0.58 -6.39
N GLN A 17 12.61 0.30 -7.23
CA GLN A 17 12.06 1.62 -7.48
C GLN A 17 11.64 1.76 -8.96
N ASP A 18 10.85 2.79 -9.23
CA ASP A 18 10.44 3.19 -10.58
C ASP A 18 9.86 2.00 -11.37
N GLN A 19 10.36 1.79 -12.58
CA GLN A 19 9.86 0.77 -13.49
C GLN A 19 10.03 -0.67 -12.95
N ALA A 20 11.00 -0.91 -12.06
CA ALA A 20 11.20 -2.22 -11.45
C ALA A 20 10.16 -2.53 -10.35
N ALA A 21 9.51 -1.50 -9.79
CA ALA A 21 8.44 -1.65 -8.81
C ALA A 21 7.08 -1.89 -9.47
N CYS A 22 6.86 -1.34 -10.67
CA CYS A 22 5.61 -1.43 -11.40
C CYS A 22 5.07 -2.87 -11.48
N SER A 23 3.76 -3.02 -11.29
CA SER A 23 3.04 -4.29 -11.31
C SER A 23 3.41 -5.31 -10.23
N ARG A 24 4.34 -5.01 -9.32
CA ARG A 24 4.59 -5.86 -8.13
C ARG A 24 3.48 -5.68 -7.09
N CYS A 25 3.36 -6.65 -6.20
CA CYS A 25 2.37 -6.62 -5.13
C CYS A 25 3.01 -6.47 -3.76
N LEU A 26 2.35 -5.71 -2.89
CA LEU A 26 2.75 -5.51 -1.50
C LEU A 26 1.65 -6.05 -0.57
N ARG A 27 2.06 -6.77 0.47
CA ARG A 27 1.20 -6.97 1.65
C ARG A 27 1.46 -5.83 2.62
N VAL A 28 0.48 -4.94 2.74
CA VAL A 28 0.53 -3.76 3.62
C VAL A 28 -0.16 -4.10 4.92
N THR A 29 0.48 -3.80 6.04
CA THR A 29 -0.02 -4.05 7.40
C THR A 29 -0.07 -2.74 8.17
N ASN A 30 -1.24 -2.35 8.66
CA ASN A 30 -1.39 -1.23 9.58
C ASN A 30 -0.69 -1.56 10.91
N SER A 31 0.32 -0.78 11.30
CA SER A 31 1.14 -1.07 12.48
C SER A 31 0.39 -0.93 13.80
N GLY A 32 -0.69 -0.12 13.83
CA GLY A 32 -1.49 0.09 15.03
C GLY A 32 -2.58 -0.95 15.24
N SER A 33 -3.15 -1.51 14.17
CA SER A 33 -4.28 -2.45 14.26
C SER A 33 -3.97 -3.88 13.80
N GLY A 34 -2.83 -4.09 13.13
CA GLY A 34 -2.50 -5.36 12.49
C GLY A 34 -3.35 -5.70 11.26
N THR A 35 -4.29 -4.83 10.86
CA THR A 35 -5.12 -5.06 9.67
C THR A 35 -4.27 -5.06 8.40
N GLN A 36 -4.56 -5.96 7.47
CA GLN A 36 -3.77 -6.17 6.26
C GLN A 36 -4.57 -6.03 4.97
N ALA A 37 -3.88 -5.63 3.92
CA ALA A 37 -4.37 -5.65 2.55
C ALA A 37 -3.23 -5.98 1.58
N THR A 38 -3.55 -6.68 0.49
CA THR A 38 -2.63 -6.83 -0.65
C THR A 38 -2.98 -5.80 -1.71
N VAL A 39 -1.98 -5.03 -2.12
CA VAL A 39 -2.09 -3.98 -3.14
C VAL A 39 -1.14 -4.23 -4.30
N ARG A 40 -1.45 -3.64 -5.46
CA ARG A 40 -0.57 -3.62 -6.62
C ARG A 40 -0.01 -2.22 -6.84
N ILE A 41 1.29 -2.16 -7.09
CA ILE A 41 1.99 -0.93 -7.43
C ILE A 41 1.66 -0.57 -8.88
N VAL A 42 1.05 0.59 -9.08
CA VAL A 42 0.65 1.11 -10.41
C VAL A 42 1.25 2.47 -10.72
N ASP A 43 1.85 3.13 -9.73
CA ASP A 43 2.40 4.48 -9.86
C ASP A 43 3.60 4.68 -8.91
N LYS A 44 4.28 5.80 -9.07
CA LYS A 44 5.37 6.28 -8.22
C LYS A 44 4.91 7.50 -7.42
N CYS A 45 5.21 7.51 -6.12
CA CYS A 45 5.02 8.69 -5.28
C CYS A 45 6.34 9.44 -4.99
N SER A 46 6.27 10.55 -4.26
CA SER A 46 7.44 11.34 -3.83
C SER A 46 7.45 11.65 -2.32
N ASN A 47 6.59 10.99 -1.53
CA ASN A 47 6.40 11.24 -0.09
C ASN A 47 7.14 10.22 0.82
N GLY A 48 7.98 9.35 0.26
CA GLY A 48 8.80 8.41 1.02
C GLY A 48 8.09 7.15 1.55
N GLY A 49 6.95 6.76 0.97
CA GLY A 49 6.16 5.63 1.45
C GLY A 49 5.25 4.99 0.40
N LEU A 50 3.97 4.94 0.74
CA LEU A 50 2.91 4.42 -0.12
C LEU A 50 1.81 5.47 -0.20
N ASP A 51 1.28 5.68 -1.41
CA ASP A 51 0.02 6.38 -1.59
C ASP A 51 -1.05 5.35 -1.91
N LEU A 52 -2.01 5.14 -1.01
CA LEU A 52 -3.00 4.07 -1.12
C LEU A 52 -4.27 4.62 -1.75
N ASP A 53 -4.86 3.86 -2.68
CA ASP A 53 -6.25 4.12 -3.08
C ASP A 53 -7.15 4.18 -1.83
N VAL A 54 -8.08 5.14 -1.80
CA VAL A 54 -8.94 5.42 -0.65
C VAL A 54 -9.68 4.18 -0.14
N ASN A 55 -10.06 3.25 -1.04
CA ASN A 55 -10.75 2.03 -0.64
C ASN A 55 -9.83 1.08 0.15
N VAL A 56 -8.54 1.04 -0.19
CA VAL A 56 -7.53 0.29 0.56
C VAL A 56 -7.25 0.98 1.89
N PHE A 57 -7.07 2.30 1.87
CA PHE A 57 -6.83 3.08 3.08
C PHE A 57 -7.94 2.83 4.11
N ASN A 58 -9.20 2.98 3.70
CA ASN A 58 -10.37 2.74 4.56
C ASN A 58 -10.44 1.29 5.08
N LYS A 59 -10.02 0.31 4.27
CA LYS A 59 -9.95 -1.09 4.69
C LYS A 59 -8.91 -1.32 5.80
N LEU A 60 -7.79 -0.60 5.75
CA LEU A 60 -6.72 -0.65 6.75
C LEU A 60 -7.02 0.21 7.99
N ASP A 61 -7.79 1.29 7.83
CA ASP A 61 -8.11 2.27 8.87
C ASP A 61 -9.50 2.05 9.49
N LYS A 62 -9.79 0.83 9.94
CA LYS A 62 -11.12 0.49 10.51
C LYS A 62 -11.52 1.36 11.71
N ASN A 63 -10.56 1.89 12.45
CA ASN A 63 -10.78 2.75 13.61
C ASN A 63 -10.77 4.25 13.28
N ARG A 64 -10.61 4.64 12.00
CA ARG A 64 -10.59 6.03 11.51
C ARG A 64 -9.49 6.93 12.07
N ASN A 65 -8.52 6.36 12.80
CA ASN A 65 -7.43 7.13 13.39
C ASN A 65 -6.46 7.63 12.33
N GLY A 66 -6.25 6.85 11.26
CA GLY A 66 -5.42 7.25 10.13
C GLY A 66 -6.02 8.44 9.39
N ASN A 67 -7.32 8.41 9.12
CA ASN A 67 -8.04 9.50 8.47
C ASN A 67 -7.98 10.78 9.32
N ALA A 68 -8.18 10.68 10.63
CA ALA A 68 -8.04 11.81 11.55
C ALA A 68 -6.60 12.40 11.58
N ARG A 69 -5.58 11.59 11.33
CA ARG A 69 -4.16 12.00 11.27
C ARG A 69 -3.68 12.34 9.84
N GLY A 70 -4.50 12.12 8.83
CA GLY A 70 -4.15 12.22 7.41
C GLY A 70 -3.22 11.13 6.86
N HIS A 71 -2.82 10.13 7.66
CA HIS A 71 -1.94 9.04 7.20
C HIS A 71 -1.99 7.81 8.13
N LEU A 72 -1.48 6.68 7.63
CA LEU A 72 -1.27 5.45 8.39
C LEU A 72 0.23 5.15 8.52
N ILE A 73 0.64 4.63 9.68
CA ILE A 73 1.95 4.00 9.84
C ILE A 73 1.83 2.52 9.47
N VAL A 74 2.52 2.10 8.41
CA VAL A 74 2.40 0.76 7.86
C VAL A 74 3.74 0.05 7.75
N ARG A 75 3.69 -1.29 7.79
CA ARG A 75 4.77 -2.16 7.30
C ARG A 75 4.34 -2.73 5.95
N TYR A 76 5.30 -3.00 5.06
CA TYR A 76 5.03 -3.64 3.78
C TYR A 76 6.01 -4.76 3.48
N ASP A 77 5.50 -5.83 2.87
CA ASP A 77 6.29 -6.93 2.33
C ASP A 77 6.03 -7.07 0.83
N PHE A 78 7.08 -7.25 0.02
CA PHE A 78 6.90 -7.68 -1.36
C PHE A 78 6.44 -9.12 -1.40
N VAL A 79 5.31 -9.37 -2.07
CA VAL A 79 4.71 -10.70 -2.19
C VAL A 79 4.45 -11.06 -3.66
N LYS A 80 4.33 -12.36 -3.94
CA LYS A 80 3.84 -12.81 -5.24
C LYS A 80 2.41 -12.30 -5.43
N CYS A 81 2.14 -11.65 -6.56
CA CYS A 81 0.77 -11.38 -6.96
C CYS A 81 0.08 -12.73 -7.21
N GLY A 82 -1.07 -12.97 -6.58
CA GLY A 82 -1.86 -14.17 -6.88
C GLY A 82 -2.41 -14.14 -8.31
N HIS A 83 -2.95 -15.28 -8.76
CA HIS A 83 -3.64 -15.48 -10.06
C HIS A 83 -5.09 -15.01 -10.09
#